data_AF-A0A2U1QIW1-F1
#
_entry.id   AF-A0A2U1QIW1-F1
#
_cell.length_a   1.000
_cell.length_b   1.000
_cell.length_c   1.000
_cell.angle_alpha   90.00
_cell.angle_beta   90.00
_cell.angle_gamma   90.00
#
_symmetry.space_group_name_H-M   'P 1'
#
loop_
_entity.id
_entity.type
_entity.pdbx_description
1 polymer ?
#
loop_
_entity_poly.entity_id
_entity_poly.type
_entity_poly.pdbx_seq_one_letter_code
_entity_poly.pdbx_strand_id
1 'polypeptide(L)'
;MAVNVTDENNNPLLKEFEFPPFDSIDASHVRPGMLGPEVLSADAFSAFEDAGLHDDKAVRETGHRFRETILTLGGGKDPLEVFVHWREPSPEPLIRHNGLLVAA
;
A
#
# COMPACT_ATOMS: atom_id res chain seq x y z
N MET A 1 13.81 0.03 8.33
CA MET A 1 13.32 0.76 9.51
C MET A 1 11.98 0.14 9.85
N ALA A 2 11.79 -0.36 11.07
CA ALA A 2 10.56 -1.08 11.41
C ALA A 2 9.38 -0.11 11.37
N VAL A 3 8.34 -0.44 10.59
CA VAL A 3 7.05 0.24 10.62
C VAL A 3 6.54 0.08 12.06
N ASN A 4 6.41 1.21 12.77
CA ASN A 4 5.91 1.23 14.13
C ASN A 4 4.47 0.71 14.10
N VAL A 5 4.29 -0.53 14.57
CA VAL A 5 2.99 -1.10 14.89
C VAL A 5 2.33 -0.10 15.85
N THR A 6 1.27 0.57 15.42
CA THR A 6 0.47 1.40 16.30
C THR A 6 0.08 0.54 17.51
N ASP A 7 0.43 1.03 18.70
CA ASP A 7 0.14 0.36 19.97
C ASP A 7 -1.34 0.02 20.02
N GLU A 8 -1.66 -1.26 19.80
CA GLU A 8 -3.02 -1.77 19.71
C GLU A 8 -3.81 -1.44 20.98
N ASN A 9 -3.11 -1.27 22.10
CA ASN A 9 -3.69 -0.94 23.40
C ASN A 9 -4.25 0.50 23.47
N ASN A 10 -3.83 1.40 22.58
CA ASN A 10 -4.31 2.78 22.58
C ASN A 10 -5.30 3.12 21.45
N ASN A 11 -5.67 2.15 20.60
CA ASN A 11 -6.60 2.43 19.52
C ASN A 11 -8.03 2.64 20.08
N PRO A 12 -8.62 3.85 19.98
CA PRO A 12 -9.97 4.11 20.48
C PRO A 12 -11.05 3.30 19.77
N LEU A 13 -10.79 2.83 18.53
CA LEU A 13 -11.71 2.00 17.76
C LEU A 13 -11.87 0.58 18.29
N LEU A 14 -10.96 0.10 19.14
CA LEU A 14 -10.97 -1.28 19.64
C LEU A 14 -11.60 -1.42 21.04
N LYS A 15 -12.07 -0.31 21.63
CA LYS A 15 -12.70 -0.28 22.97
C LYS A 15 -14.21 -0.57 22.87
N GLU A 16 -14.85 -0.97 23.97
CA GLU A 16 -16.33 -0.99 24.00
C GLU A 16 -16.88 0.43 24.07
N PHE A 17 -17.88 0.72 23.24
CA PHE A 17 -18.56 2.02 23.21
C PHE A 17 -20.04 1.89 22.86
N GLU A 18 -20.88 2.72 23.49
CA GLU A 18 -22.31 2.84 23.17
C GLU A 18 -22.53 3.59 21.85
N PHE A 19 -21.67 4.58 21.57
CA PHE A 19 -21.60 5.32 20.31
C PHE A 19 -20.13 5.44 19.84
N PRO A 20 -19.84 5.39 18.53
CA PRO A 20 -18.46 5.44 18.05
C PRO A 20 -17.78 6.76 18.42
N PRO A 21 -16.52 6.73 18.92
CA PRO A 21 -15.82 7.92 19.41
C PRO A 21 -15.22 8.75 18.27
N PHE A 22 -16.08 9.29 17.39
CA PHE A 22 -15.68 10.04 16.18
C PHE A 22 -14.78 11.25 16.44
N ASP A 23 -14.86 11.82 17.63
CA ASP A 23 -14.05 12.93 18.13
C ASP A 23 -12.61 12.53 18.50
N SER A 24 -12.37 11.24 18.77
CA SER A 24 -11.05 10.70 19.15
C SER A 24 -10.38 9.88 18.04
N ILE A 25 -11.07 9.66 16.91
CA ILE A 25 -10.54 8.92 15.76
C ILE A 25 -9.68 9.87 14.91
N ASP A 26 -8.54 9.36 14.48
CA ASP A 26 -7.70 10.01 13.46
C ASP A 26 -7.35 8.98 12.37
N ALA A 27 -6.81 9.46 11.26
CA ALA A 27 -6.52 8.61 10.10
C ALA A 27 -5.53 7.47 10.42
N SER A 28 -4.67 7.61 11.44
CA SER A 28 -3.72 6.59 11.87
C SER A 28 -4.36 5.49 12.73
N HIS A 29 -5.50 5.76 13.36
CA HIS A 29 -6.27 4.77 14.14
C HIS A 29 -6.99 3.76 13.26
N VAL A 30 -7.37 4.17 12.05
CA VAL A 30 -7.83 3.24 11.03
C VAL A 30 -6.59 2.56 10.49
N ARG A 31 -6.21 1.40 11.07
CA ARG A 31 -5.23 0.52 10.45
C ARG A 31 -5.60 0.42 8.96
N PRO A 32 -4.70 0.71 8.02
CA PRO A 32 -4.93 0.31 6.64
C PRO A 32 -4.79 -1.21 6.58
N GLY A 33 -5.79 -1.94 7.11
CA GLY A 33 -5.94 -3.38 6.91
C GLY A 33 -6.36 -3.72 5.47
N MET A 34 -6.35 -2.72 4.60
CA MET A 34 -6.93 -2.77 3.28
C MET A 34 -6.28 -1.65 2.47
N LEU A 35 -4.98 -1.77 2.16
CA LEU A 35 -4.46 -1.05 1.01
C LEU A 35 -5.37 -1.47 -0.15
N GLY A 36 -6.27 -0.56 -0.54
CA GLY A 36 -7.29 -0.88 -1.52
C GLY A 36 -6.63 -1.30 -2.83
N PRO A 37 -7.35 -2.03 -3.70
CA PRO A 37 -6.87 -2.33 -5.04
C PRO A 37 -6.33 -1.10 -5.78
N GLU A 38 -6.89 0.08 -5.54
CA GLU A 38 -6.46 1.38 -6.07
C GLU A 38 -5.07 1.77 -5.57
N VAL A 39 -4.80 1.60 -4.27
CA VAL A 39 -3.47 1.90 -3.71
C VAL A 39 -2.44 0.95 -4.30
N LEU A 40 -2.73 -0.36 -4.28
CA LEU A 40 -1.81 -1.38 -4.79
C LEU A 40 -1.55 -1.25 -6.29
N SER A 41 -2.54 -0.85 -7.07
CA SER A 41 -2.38 -0.63 -8.52
C SER A 41 -1.56 0.62 -8.82
N ALA A 42 -1.82 1.74 -8.15
CA ALA A 42 -1.02 2.97 -8.28
C ALA A 42 0.45 2.71 -7.89
N ASP A 43 0.66 1.96 -6.81
CA ASP A 43 1.97 1.62 -6.28
C ASP A 43 2.69 0.55 -7.10
N ALA A 44 1.95 -0.36 -7.75
CA ALA A 44 2.54 -1.26 -8.74
C ALA A 44 2.98 -0.51 -9.99
N PHE A 45 2.19 0.46 -10.45
CA PHE A 45 2.57 1.29 -11.59
C PHE A 45 3.79 2.16 -11.28
N SER A 46 3.89 2.72 -10.06
CA SER A 46 5.04 3.53 -9.69
C SER A 46 6.36 2.76 -9.72
N ALA A 47 6.36 1.44 -9.53
CA ALA A 47 7.57 0.64 -9.70
C ALA A 47 8.12 0.71 -11.14
N PHE A 48 7.26 0.90 -12.15
CA PHE A 48 7.69 1.13 -13.53
C PHE A 48 8.15 2.57 -13.75
N GLU A 49 7.53 3.54 -13.07
CA GLU A 49 7.98 4.93 -13.08
C GLU A 49 9.39 5.06 -12.48
N ASP A 50 9.64 4.43 -11.33
CA ASP A 50 10.92 4.42 -10.63
C ASP A 50 12.03 3.74 -11.46
N ALA A 51 11.66 2.69 -12.22
CA ALA A 51 12.56 2.01 -13.15
C ALA A 51 12.89 2.86 -14.39
N GLY A 52 12.03 3.84 -14.74
CA GLY A 52 12.16 4.69 -15.92
C GLY A 52 11.37 4.14 -17.12
N LEU A 53 10.22 4.74 -17.41
CA LEU A 53 9.30 4.31 -18.48
C LEU A 53 9.88 4.39 -19.90
N HIS A 54 10.98 5.11 -20.09
CA HIS A 54 11.67 5.25 -21.38
C HIS A 54 12.89 4.32 -21.52
N ASP A 55 13.21 3.53 -20.49
CA ASP A 55 14.23 2.50 -20.54
C ASP A 55 13.57 1.13 -20.78
N ASP A 56 13.56 0.71 -22.05
CA ASP A 56 12.98 -0.57 -22.47
C ASP A 56 13.55 -1.76 -21.70
N LYS A 57 14.82 -1.71 -21.28
CA LYS A 57 15.42 -2.79 -20.52
C LYS A 57 14.88 -2.81 -19.08
N ALA A 58 14.85 -1.65 -18.42
CA ALA A 58 14.35 -1.53 -17.05
C ALA A 58 12.85 -1.86 -16.93
N VAL A 59 12.05 -1.45 -17.92
CA VAL A 59 10.62 -1.81 -18.01
C VAL A 59 10.44 -3.32 -18.15
N ARG A 60 11.24 -3.98 -19.00
CA ARG A 60 11.17 -5.43 -19.20
C ARG A 60 11.58 -6.20 -17.94
N GLU A 61 12.63 -5.78 -17.26
CA GLU A 61 13.07 -6.39 -16.00
C GLU A 61 12.00 -6.26 -14.90
N THR A 62 11.40 -5.07 -14.77
CA THR A 62 10.30 -4.82 -13.82
C THR A 62 9.06 -5.64 -14.14
N GLY A 63 8.66 -5.68 -15.43
CA GLY A 63 7.53 -6.47 -15.91
C GLY A 63 7.74 -7.98 -15.72
N HIS A 64 8.96 -8.48 -15.91
CA HIS A 64 9.29 -9.88 -15.63
C HIS A 64 9.12 -10.21 -14.15
N ARG A 65 9.64 -9.35 -13.26
CA ARG A 65 9.46 -9.53 -11.80
C ARG A 65 7.98 -9.50 -11.40
N PHE A 66 7.20 -8.57 -11.95
CA PHE A 66 5.76 -8.47 -11.70
C PHE A 66 5.00 -9.72 -12.15
N ARG A 67 5.36 -10.27 -13.32
CA ARG A 67 4.77 -11.52 -13.84
C ARG A 67 5.07 -12.73 -12.95
N GLU A 68 6.33 -12.92 -12.57
CA GLU A 68 6.76 -14.08 -11.77
C GLU A 68 6.22 -14.05 -10.33
N THR A 69 5.71 -12.91 -9.88
CA THR A 69 5.15 -12.72 -8.54
C THR A 69 3.64 -12.49 -8.58
N ILE A 70 3.20 -11.25 -8.79
CA ILE A 70 1.80 -10.82 -8.70
C ILE A 70 0.88 -11.65 -9.61
N LEU A 71 1.27 -11.85 -10.87
CA LEU A 71 0.43 -12.55 -11.85
C LEU A 71 0.45 -14.08 -11.71
N THR A 72 1.54 -14.65 -11.21
CA THR A 72 1.71 -16.11 -11.09
C THR A 72 1.21 -16.64 -9.75
N LEU A 73 1.36 -15.88 -8.65
CA LEU A 73 1.06 -16.35 -7.29
C LEU A 73 -0.36 -15.99 -6.81
N GLY A 74 -1.09 -15.14 -7.55
CA GLY A 74 -2.35 -14.50 -7.12
C GLY A 74 -3.57 -15.37 -6.84
N GLY A 75 -3.45 -16.70 -6.87
CA GLY A 75 -4.53 -17.65 -6.55
C GLY A 75 -4.23 -18.65 -5.43
N GLY A 76 -2.99 -18.70 -4.93
CA GLY A 76 -2.56 -19.70 -3.93
C GLY A 76 -1.98 -19.12 -2.65
N LYS A 77 -1.88 -17.79 -2.54
CA LYS A 77 -1.34 -17.05 -1.40
C LYS A 77 -2.17 -15.79 -1.15
N ASP A 78 -2.05 -15.22 0.04
CA ASP A 78 -2.69 -13.95 0.35
C ASP A 78 -2.16 -12.83 -0.60
N PRO A 79 -3.03 -12.04 -1.24
CA PRO A 79 -2.61 -11.01 -2.18
C PRO A 79 -1.62 -9.99 -1.60
N LEU A 80 -1.78 -9.62 -0.32
CA LEU A 80 -0.90 -8.66 0.32
C LEU A 80 0.47 -9.27 0.61
N GLU A 81 0.53 -10.55 1.00
CA GLU A 81 1.81 -11.27 1.14
C GLU A 81 2.54 -11.36 -0.20
N VAL A 82 1.82 -11.64 -1.29
CA VAL A 82 2.39 -11.69 -2.65
C VAL A 82 2.92 -10.30 -3.05
N PHE A 83 2.20 -9.24 -2.71
CA PHE A 83 2.63 -7.88 -2.99
C PHE A 83 3.89 -7.50 -2.18
N VAL A 84 3.88 -7.74 -0.87
CA VAL A 84 5.03 -7.49 0.02
C VAL A 84 6.27 -8.25 -0.43
N HIS A 85 6.10 -9.48 -0.95
CA HIS A 85 7.20 -10.25 -1.52
C HIS A 85 7.82 -9.58 -2.77
N TRP A 86 7.01 -8.86 -3.55
CA TRP A 86 7.49 -8.12 -4.71
C TRP A 86 8.06 -6.74 -4.33
N ARG A 87 7.40 -6.01 -3.41
CA ARG A 87 7.85 -4.76 -2.76
C ARG A 87 6.96 -4.32 -1.59
N GLU A 88 7.48 -3.49 -0.71
CA GLU A 88 6.71 -2.88 0.39
C GLU A 88 5.68 -1.88 -0.15
N PRO A 89 4.39 -2.03 0.21
CA PRO A 89 3.34 -1.21 -0.34
C PRO A 89 3.30 0.20 0.26
N SER A 90 2.90 1.18 -0.55
CA SER A 90 2.94 2.60 -0.23
C SER A 90 1.72 3.34 -0.81
N PRO A 91 1.01 4.18 -0.04
CA PRO A 91 -0.09 5.02 -0.55
C PRO A 91 0.38 6.25 -1.34
N GLU A 92 1.65 6.63 -1.20
CA GLU A 92 2.22 7.83 -1.80
C GLU A 92 2.01 7.94 -3.32
N PRO A 93 2.16 6.86 -4.13
CA PRO A 93 1.86 6.89 -5.55
C PRO A 93 0.42 7.31 -5.86
N LEU A 94 -0.55 6.76 -5.14
CA LEU A 94 -1.96 7.12 -5.34
C LEU A 94 -2.19 8.60 -5.04
N ILE A 95 -1.62 9.11 -3.95
CA ILE A 95 -1.71 10.52 -3.57
C ILE A 95 -1.08 11.41 -4.64
N ARG A 96 0.11 11.03 -5.14
CA ARG A 96 0.84 11.76 -6.19
C ARG A 96 0.08 11.76 -7.52
N HIS A 97 -0.45 10.62 -7.96
CA HIS A 97 -1.20 10.51 -9.22
C HIS A 97 -2.51 11.28 -9.19
N ASN A 98 -3.12 11.46 -8.02
CA ASN A 98 -4.31 12.29 -7.84
C ASN A 98 -4.01 13.78 -7.58
N GLY A 99 -2.73 14.19 -7.57
CA GLY A 99 -2.34 15.58 -7.31
C GLY A 99 -2.65 16.06 -5.89
N LEU A 100 -2.77 15.14 -4.93
CA LEU A 100 -3.16 15.42 -3.54
C LEU A 100 -1.97 15.59 -2.60
N LEU A 101 -0.76 15.79 -3.13
CA LEU A 101 0.41 16.10 -2.31
C LEU A 101 0.19 17.46 -1.65
N VAL A 102 -0.02 17.45 -0.34
CA VAL A 102 -0.08 18.68 0.46
C VAL A 102 1.30 19.32 0.44
N ALA A 103 1.38 20.56 -0.05
CA ALA A 103 2.58 21.38 0.11
C ALA A 103 2.83 21.58 1.61
N ALA A 104 3.97 21.11 2.09
CA ALA A 104 4.42 21.29 3.46
C ALA A 104 4.68 22.77 3.80
#